data_AF-A0A1M5R9B2-F1
#
_entry.id   AF-A0A1M5R9B2-F1
#
_cell.length_a   1.000
_cell.length_b   1.000
_cell.length_c   1.000
_cell.angle_alpha   90.00
_cell.angle_beta   90.00
_cell.angle_gamma   90.00
#
_symmetry.space_group_name_H-M   'P 1'
#
loop_
_entity.id
_entity.type
_entity.pdbx_description
1 polymer ?
#
loop_
_entity_poly.entity_id
_entity_poly.type
_entity_poly.pdbx_seq_one_letter_code
_entity_poly.pdbx_strand_id
1 'polypeptide(L)'
;MLRPLALSLLAALPGLTACQHYDKAAHFAAGAAVSHIVATETNNKAAGCAAAVAVGLAKEMIDDQADPLDLIATGLGCAVTLEF
;
A
#
# COMPACT_ATOMS: atom_id res chain seq x y z
N MET A 1 -22.90 6.52 -14.90
CA MET A 1 -22.38 6.59 -13.51
C MET A 1 -21.80 5.24 -13.05
N LEU A 2 -20.94 4.58 -13.86
CA LEU A 2 -20.34 3.26 -13.55
C LEU A 2 -18.83 3.31 -13.22
N ARG A 3 -18.20 4.49 -13.31
CA ARG A 3 -16.73 4.64 -13.20
C ARG A 3 -16.12 4.36 -11.81
N PRO A 4 -16.73 4.70 -10.66
CA PRO A 4 -16.07 4.48 -9.37
C PRO A 4 -16.06 3.00 -8.98
N LEU A 5 -17.16 2.27 -9.27
CA LEU A 5 -17.28 0.83 -8.99
C LEU A 5 -16.24 -0.01 -9.74
N ALA A 6 -15.96 0.33 -11.00
CA ALA A 6 -14.92 -0.37 -11.77
C ALA A 6 -13.52 -0.10 -11.22
N LEU A 7 -13.25 1.12 -10.75
CA LEU A 7 -11.93 1.51 -10.20
C LEU A 7 -11.68 0.85 -8.84
N SER A 8 -12.68 0.82 -7.96
CA SER A 8 -12.61 0.10 -6.68
C SER A 8 -12.49 -1.41 -6.88
N LEU A 9 -13.13 -1.97 -7.92
CA LEU A 9 -12.97 -3.39 -8.26
C LEU A 9 -11.55 -3.68 -8.78
N LEU A 10 -11.00 -2.83 -9.67
CA LEU A 10 -9.61 -2.96 -10.14
C LEU A 10 -8.57 -2.76 -9.03
N ALA A 11 -8.84 -1.92 -8.03
CA ALA A 11 -7.97 -1.74 -6.85
C ALA A 11 -8.03 -2.93 -5.88
N ALA A 12 -9.14 -3.67 -5.85
CA ALA A 12 -9.27 -4.90 -5.06
C ALA A 12 -8.60 -6.13 -5.71
N LEU A 13 -8.45 -6.16 -7.03
CA LEU A 13 -7.82 -7.28 -7.75
C LEU A 13 -6.36 -7.59 -7.31
N PRO A 14 -5.48 -6.60 -7.09
CA PRO A 14 -4.15 -6.84 -6.50
C PRO A 14 -4.20 -7.39 -5.07
N GLY A 15 -5.23 -7.04 -4.29
CA GLY A 15 -5.42 -7.58 -2.94
C GLY A 15 -5.75 -9.08 -2.94
N LEU A 16 -6.46 -9.56 -3.97
CA LEU A 16 -6.76 -10.99 -4.14
C LEU A 16 -5.52 -11.82 -4.49
N THR A 17 -4.51 -11.24 -5.17
CA THR A 17 -3.22 -11.93 -5.44
C THR A 17 -2.22 -11.77 -4.31
N ALA A 18 -2.20 -10.62 -3.61
CA ALA A 18 -1.37 -10.40 -2.43
C ALA A 18 -1.78 -11.30 -1.24
N CYS A 19 -3.07 -11.69 -1.14
CA CYS A 19 -3.53 -12.66 -0.15
C CYS A 19 -3.10 -14.11 -0.45
N GLN A 20 -2.51 -14.42 -1.62
CA GLN A 20 -2.04 -15.77 -1.93
C GLN A 20 -0.64 -16.09 -1.35
N HIS A 21 0.05 -15.10 -0.76
CA HIS A 21 1.32 -15.28 -0.06
C HIS A 21 1.32 -14.43 1.22
N TYR A 22 1.42 -15.07 2.40
CA TYR A 22 1.33 -14.40 3.71
C TYR A 22 2.25 -13.17 3.83
N ASP A 23 3.42 -13.27 3.20
CA ASP A 23 4.41 -12.23 3.05
C ASP A 23 3.84 -10.94 2.42
N LYS A 24 3.22 -11.02 1.23
CA LYS A 24 2.72 -9.83 0.51
C LYS A 24 1.53 -9.18 1.22
N ALA A 25 0.72 -9.96 1.93
CA ALA A 25 -0.33 -9.43 2.79
C ALA A 25 0.23 -8.58 3.95
N ALA A 26 1.34 -8.99 4.56
CA ALA A 26 2.01 -8.22 5.61
C ALA A 26 2.58 -6.91 5.07
N HIS A 27 3.18 -6.93 3.87
CA HIS A 27 3.66 -5.72 3.19
C HIS A 27 2.54 -4.71 2.91
N PHE A 28 1.39 -5.19 2.43
CA PHE A 28 0.20 -4.35 2.22
C PHE A 28 -0.30 -3.73 3.54
N ALA A 29 -0.44 -4.56 4.59
CA ALA A 29 -0.90 -4.09 5.89
C ALA A 29 0.05 -3.04 6.50
N ALA A 30 1.37 -3.23 6.35
CA ALA A 30 2.37 -2.24 6.77
C ALA A 30 2.18 -0.91 6.03
N GLY A 31 1.96 -0.95 4.71
CA GLY A 31 1.68 0.22 3.90
C GLY A 31 0.42 0.99 4.35
N ALA A 32 -0.66 0.27 4.63
CA ALA A 32 -1.90 0.85 5.12
C ALA A 32 -1.72 1.51 6.50
N ALA A 33 -1.00 0.85 7.40
CA ALA A 33 -0.71 1.38 8.73
C ALA A 33 0.17 2.65 8.68
N VAL A 34 1.26 2.62 7.91
CA VAL A 34 2.15 3.78 7.73
C VAL A 34 1.38 4.95 7.14
N SER A 35 0.61 4.71 6.08
CA SER A 35 -0.20 5.74 5.44
C SER A 35 -1.19 6.38 6.41
N HIS A 36 -1.89 5.57 7.21
CA HIS A 36 -2.85 6.05 8.20
C HIS A 36 -2.19 6.90 9.29
N ILE A 37 -1.09 6.42 9.88
CA ILE A 37 -0.38 7.13 10.93
C ILE A 37 0.12 8.47 10.41
N VAL A 38 0.85 8.48 9.30
CA VAL A 38 1.42 9.72 8.76
C VAL A 38 0.33 10.69 8.30
N ALA A 39 -0.74 10.20 7.66
CA ALA A 39 -1.86 11.06 7.28
C ALA A 39 -2.56 11.69 8.49
N THR A 40 -2.66 10.97 9.61
CA THR A 40 -3.27 11.46 10.86
C THR A 40 -2.40 12.54 11.49
N GLU A 41 -1.10 12.28 11.64
CA GLU A 41 -0.16 13.23 12.26
C GLU A 41 0.06 14.50 11.42
N THR A 42 0.04 14.36 10.09
CA THR A 42 0.31 15.48 9.18
C THR A 42 -0.96 16.17 8.66
N ASN A 43 -2.14 15.60 8.93
CA ASN A 43 -3.40 15.96 8.29
C ASN A 43 -3.29 16.02 6.75
N ASN A 44 -2.49 15.12 6.16
CA ASN A 44 -2.19 15.09 4.73
C ASN A 44 -2.15 13.65 4.19
N LYS A 45 -3.21 13.26 3.47
CA LYS A 45 -3.33 11.92 2.89
C LYS A 45 -2.26 11.61 1.84
N ALA A 46 -1.82 12.62 1.07
CA ALA A 46 -0.76 12.45 0.09
C ALA A 46 0.60 12.19 0.75
N ALA A 47 0.88 12.86 1.88
CA ALA A 47 2.07 12.59 2.69
C ALA A 47 2.03 11.17 3.26
N GLY A 48 0.86 10.69 3.70
CA GLY A 48 0.66 9.29 4.12
C GLY A 48 1.01 8.28 3.03
N CYS A 49 0.45 8.46 1.83
CA CYS A 49 0.75 7.54 0.73
C CYS A 49 2.23 7.60 0.29
N ALA A 50 2.81 8.81 0.24
CA ALA A 50 4.24 8.96 -0.04
C ALA A 50 5.11 8.25 1.01
N ALA A 51 4.72 8.29 2.29
CA ALA A 51 5.41 7.56 3.34
C ALA A 51 5.31 6.05 3.19
N ALA A 52 4.14 5.51 2.81
CA ALA A 52 3.99 4.08 2.53
C ALA A 52 4.92 3.62 1.40
N VAL A 53 5.01 4.37 0.30
CA VAL A 53 5.94 4.08 -0.81
C VAL A 53 7.39 4.17 -0.34
N ALA A 54 7.73 5.21 0.43
CA ALA A 54 9.09 5.40 0.95
C ALA A 54 9.51 4.25 1.90
N VAL A 55 8.61 3.77 2.75
CA VAL A 55 8.85 2.63 3.64
C VAL A 55 9.05 1.35 2.83
N GLY A 56 8.20 1.09 1.83
CA GLY A 56 8.39 -0.05 0.93
C GLY A 56 9.76 -0.01 0.24
N LEU A 57 10.17 1.16 -0.25
CA LEU A 57 11.47 1.31 -0.90
C LEU A 57 12.63 1.08 0.08
N ALA A 58 12.52 1.64 1.29
CA ALA A 58 13.54 1.49 2.32
C ALA A 58 13.72 0.02 2.75
N LYS A 59 12.62 -0.76 2.80
CA LYS A 59 12.67 -2.20 3.08
C LYS A 59 13.43 -2.96 2.00
N GLU A 60 13.13 -2.73 0.72
CA GLU A 60 13.83 -3.37 -0.39
C GLU A 60 15.33 -3.03 -0.44
N MET A 61 15.71 -1.82 -0.02
CA MET A 61 17.12 -1.40 0.01
C MET A 61 17.97 -2.14 1.06
N ILE A 62 17.33 -2.73 2.07
CA ILE A 62 18.01 -3.44 3.17
C ILE A 62 17.80 -4.96 3.13
N ASP A 63 17.03 -5.47 2.17
CA ASP A 63 16.83 -6.89 1.99
C ASP A 63 18.00 -7.55 1.29
N ASP A 64 18.36 -8.75 1.74
CA ASP A 64 19.41 -9.57 1.12
C ASP A 64 19.07 -9.92 -0.35
N GLN A 65 17.77 -10.01 -0.65
CA GLN A 65 17.24 -10.23 -1.98
C GLN A 65 15.98 -9.37 -2.17
N ALA A 66 16.12 -8.27 -2.90
CA ALA A 66 15.00 -7.39 -3.20
C ALA A 66 13.92 -8.12 -4.04
N ASP A 67 12.65 -7.91 -3.67
CA ASP A 67 11.46 -8.31 -4.38
C ASP A 67 10.59 -7.06 -4.67
N PRO A 68 10.60 -6.54 -5.91
CA PRO A 68 9.79 -5.39 -6.29
C PRO A 68 8.29 -5.52 -5.99
N LEU A 69 7.77 -6.73 -5.80
CA LEU A 69 6.38 -6.95 -5.41
C LEU A 69 6.08 -6.52 -3.97
N ASP A 70 7.07 -6.51 -3.09
CA ASP A 70 6.93 -6.01 -1.71
C ASP A 70 6.79 -4.50 -1.66
N LEU A 71 7.62 -3.79 -2.43
CA LEU A 71 7.46 -2.36 -2.66
C LEU A 71 6.05 -2.03 -3.19
N ILE A 72 5.59 -2.76 -4.21
CA ILE A 72 4.27 -2.54 -4.80
C ILE A 72 3.17 -2.84 -3.77
N ALA A 73 3.26 -3.95 -3.04
CA ALA A 73 2.29 -4.32 -2.02
C ALA A 73 2.21 -3.25 -0.91
N THR A 74 3.36 -2.79 -0.39
CA THR A 74 3.41 -1.72 0.62
C THR A 74 2.89 -0.38 0.07
N GLY A 75 3.24 0.00 -1.16
CA GLY A 75 2.70 1.21 -1.78
C GLY A 75 1.18 1.17 -1.95
N LEU A 76 0.63 0.03 -2.39
CA LEU A 76 -0.82 -0.17 -2.57
C LEU A 76 -1.60 -0.12 -1.25
N GLY A 77 -0.94 -0.36 -0.11
CA GLY A 77 -1.57 -0.21 1.22
C GLY A 77 -2.18 1.18 1.45
N CYS A 78 -1.66 2.23 0.78
CA CYS A 78 -2.20 3.58 0.91
C CYS A 78 -3.57 3.78 0.23
N ALA A 79 -3.97 2.90 -0.70
CA ALA A 79 -5.22 3.02 -1.44
C ALA A 79 -6.44 3.03 -0.51
N VAL A 80 -6.37 2.28 0.60
CA VAL A 80 -7.45 2.22 1.60
C VAL A 80 -7.65 3.58 2.27
N THR A 81 -6.57 4.31 2.57
CA THR A 81 -6.63 5.63 3.21
C THR A 81 -6.99 6.79 2.28
N LEU A 82 -6.90 6.61 0.96
CA LEU A 82 -7.27 7.65 -0.01
C LEU A 82 -8.78 7.67 -0.27
N GLU A 83 -9.50 6.57 -0.05
CA GLU A 83 -10.95 6.46 -0.30
C GLU A 83 -11.86 6.81 0.90
N PHE A 84 -11.33 6.97 2.12
CA PHE A 84 -12.04 7.46 3.32
C PHE A 84 -11.38 8.74 3.82
#